data_AF-A0A919LR37-F1
#
_entry.id   AF-A0A919LR37-F1
#
_cell.length_a   1.000
_cell.length_b   1.000
_cell.length_c   1.000
_cell.angle_alpha   90.00
_cell.angle_beta   90.00
_cell.angle_gamma   90.00
#
_symmetry.space_group_name_H-M   'P 1'
#
loop_
_entity.id
_entity.type
_entity.pdbx_description
1 polymer ?
#
loop_
_entity_poly.entity_id
_entity_poly.type
_entity_poly.pdbx_seq_one_letter_code
_entity_poly.pdbx_strand_id
1 'polypeptide(L)' 'MPDTPLIQQIRTASRLMVRELGFMSTTLAATHYSPSAVHTLLEVSMRGEMTAAQLVTLLGLEKSSVSRMVSSAGGR' A
#
# COMPACT_ATOMS: atom_id res chain seq x y z
N MET A 1 -24.11 -22.43 3.35
CA MET A 1 -23.26 -21.58 2.47
C MET A 1 -22.94 -20.34 3.27
N PRO A 2 -21.68 -19.90 3.40
CA PRO A 2 -21.37 -18.71 4.20
C PRO A 2 -22.12 -17.50 3.60
N ASP A 3 -22.64 -16.63 4.45
CA ASP A 3 -23.58 -15.57 4.11
C ASP A 3 -23.10 -14.64 2.99
N THR A 4 -23.52 -14.97 1.77
CA THR A 4 -23.25 -14.20 0.54
C THR A 4 -23.57 -12.71 0.68
N PRO A 5 -24.66 -12.27 1.37
CA PRO A 5 -24.97 -10.85 1.50
C PRO A 5 -23.92 -10.06 2.30
N LEU A 6 -23.43 -10.59 3.42
CA LEU A 6 -22.43 -9.92 4.26
C LEU A 6 -21.09 -9.78 3.50
N ILE A 7 -20.68 -10.84 2.79
CA ILE A 7 -19.47 -10.81 1.96
C ILE A 7 -19.59 -9.73 0.87
N GLN A 8 -20.76 -9.57 0.24
CA GLN A 8 -20.98 -8.54 -0.77
C GLN A 8 -20.97 -7.12 -0.19
N GLN A 9 -21.52 -6.93 1.01
CA GLN A 9 -21.46 -5.65 1.72
C GLN A 9 -20.01 -5.26 2.04
N ILE A 10 -19.22 -6.18 2.59
CA ILE A 10 -17.79 -5.95 2.88
C ILE A 10 -17.04 -5.58 1.60
N ARG A 11 -17.20 -6.37 0.52
CA ARG A 11 -16.56 -6.09 -0.76
C ARG A 11 -16.92 -4.71 -1.32
N THR A 12 -18.18 -4.31 -1.20
CA THR A 12 -18.66 -2.99 -1.67
C THR A 12 -18.09 -1.86 -0.83
N ALA A 13 -18.14 -1.97 0.50
CA ALA A 13 -17.55 -0.99 1.41
C ALA A 13 -16.05 -0.82 1.17
N SER A 14 -15.30 -1.92 1.06
CA SER A 14 -13.85 -1.88 0.78
C SER A 14 -13.53 -1.19 -0.54
N ARG A 15 -14.27 -1.50 -1.61
CA ARG A 15 -14.06 -0.85 -2.93
C ARG A 15 -14.35 0.65 -2.89
N LEU A 16 -15.41 1.06 -2.17
CA LEU A 16 -15.71 2.48 -1.99
C LEU A 16 -14.58 3.18 -1.24
N MET A 17 -14.11 2.62 -0.12
CA MET A 17 -12.97 3.19 0.63
C MET A 17 -11.72 3.34 -0.24
N VAL A 18 -11.32 2.29 -0.96
CA VAL A 18 -10.15 2.29 -1.84
C VAL A 18 -10.28 3.36 -2.93
N ARG A 19 -11.49 3.55 -3.48
CA ARG A 19 -11.76 4.56 -4.51
C ARG A 19 -11.68 5.99 -3.96
N GLU A 20 -12.39 6.26 -2.87
CA GLU A 20 -12.44 7.60 -2.26
C GLU A 20 -11.07 8.02 -1.70
N LEU A 21 -10.30 7.06 -1.18
CA LEU A 21 -8.93 7.31 -0.72
C LEU A 21 -7.91 7.43 -1.88
N GLY A 22 -8.31 7.21 -3.13
CA GLY A 22 -7.44 7.37 -4.30
C GLY A 22 -6.46 6.22 -4.57
N PHE A 23 -6.62 5.06 -3.91
CA PHE A 23 -5.75 3.88 -4.09
C PHE A 23 -5.97 3.15 -5.43
N MET A 24 -6.97 3.56 -6.23
CA MET A 24 -7.16 3.07 -7.59
C MET A 24 -6.18 3.70 -8.60
N SER A 25 -5.52 4.80 -8.24
CA SER A 25 -4.52 5.47 -9.06
C SER A 25 -3.14 4.85 -8.84
N THR A 26 -2.28 4.91 -9.86
CA THR A 26 -0.87 4.50 -9.76
C THR A 26 -0.05 5.42 -8.85
N THR A 27 -0.59 6.61 -8.54
CA THR A 27 0.03 7.59 -7.65
C THR A 27 -0.94 8.12 -6.60
N LEU A 28 -0.43 8.59 -5.46
CA LEU A 28 -1.22 9.04 -4.32
C LEU A 28 -0.85 10.46 -3.85
N ALA A 29 -1.82 11.19 -3.30
CA ALA A 29 -1.64 12.49 -2.63
C ALA A 29 -0.96 13.58 -3.49
N ALA A 30 -1.34 13.66 -4.77
CA ALA A 30 -0.73 14.57 -5.77
C ALA A 30 0.79 14.39 -5.96
N THR A 31 1.33 13.24 -5.54
CA THR A 31 2.72 12.85 -5.79
C THR A 31 2.84 11.97 -7.03
N HIS A 32 4.08 11.65 -7.41
CA HIS A 32 4.38 10.63 -8.42
C HIS A 32 4.63 9.24 -7.80
N TYR A 33 4.39 9.07 -6.50
CA TYR A 33 4.65 7.84 -5.78
C TYR A 33 3.40 6.98 -5.66
N SER A 34 3.57 5.67 -5.80
CA SER A 34 2.52 4.70 -5.52
C SER A 34 2.09 4.75 -4.05
N PRO A 35 0.86 4.32 -3.72
CA PRO A 35 0.41 4.28 -2.32
C PRO A 35 1.36 3.55 -1.38
N SER A 36 1.92 2.41 -1.80
CA SER A 36 2.91 1.66 -1.01
C SER A 36 4.20 2.46 -0.78
N ALA A 37 4.64 3.22 -1.77
CA ALA A 37 5.82 4.07 -1.65
C ALA A 37 5.57 5.26 -0.70
N VAL A 38 4.40 5.92 -0.80
CA VAL A 38 4.00 6.97 0.15
C VAL A 38 3.93 6.43 1.58
N HIS A 39 3.30 5.25 1.78
CA HIS A 39 3.24 4.59 3.08
C HIS A 39 4.64 4.29 3.62
N THR A 40 5.53 3.75 2.78
CA THR A 40 6.92 3.46 3.17
C THR A 40 7.67 4.72 3.62
N LEU A 41 7.53 5.82 2.87
CA LEU A 41 8.19 7.09 3.20
C LEU A 41 7.71 7.65 4.55
N LEU A 42 6.42 7.56 4.84
CA LEU A 42 5.86 7.99 6.13
C LEU A 42 6.43 7.16 7.29
N GLU A 43 6.47 5.84 7.14
CA GLU A 43 6.96 4.94 8.18
C GLU A 43 8.46 5.09 8.42
N VAL A 44 9.28 5.22 7.37
CA VAL A 44 10.72 5.50 7.48
C VAL A 44 10.95 6.87 8.12
N SER A 45 10.15 7.88 7.77
CA SER A 45 10.26 9.22 8.38
C SER A 45 9.93 9.20 9.89
N MET A 46 9.00 8.34 10.31
CA MET A 46 8.60 8.23 11.71
C MET A 46 9.49 7.30 12.55
N ARG A 47 10.07 6.25 11.96
CA ARG A 47 10.78 5.18 12.69
C ARG A 47 12.27 5.11 12.38
N GLY A 48 12.76 5.87 11.42
CA GLY A 48 14.15 5.80 10.95
C GLY A 48 14.38 4.70 9.91
N GLU A 49 15.63 4.30 9.74
CA GLU A 49 16.04 3.31 8.74
C GLU A 49 15.32 1.96 8.95
N MET A 50 14.81 1.39 7.86
CA MET A 50 14.09 0.11 7.88
C MET A 50 14.67 -0.85 6.84
N THR A 51 14.77 -2.12 7.22
CA THR A 51 15.16 -3.19 6.29
C THR A 51 14.01 -3.58 5.36
N ALA A 52 14.33 -4.13 4.19
CA ALA A 52 13.32 -4.64 3.26
C ALA A 52 12.43 -5.74 3.88
N ALA A 53 12.97 -6.55 4.80
CA ALA A 53 12.20 -7.57 5.52
C ALA A 53 11.15 -6.95 6.46
N GLN A 54 11.50 -5.86 7.16
CA GLN A 54 10.55 -5.12 7.99
C GLN A 54 9.45 -4.47 7.14
N LEU A 55 9.78 -3.95 5.95
CA LEU A 55 8.80 -3.36 5.03
C LEU A 55 7.79 -4.39 4.49
N VAL A 56 8.22 -5.63 4.22
CA VAL A 56 7.32 -6.73 3.82
C VAL A 56 6.24 -6.95 4.89
N THR A 57 6.65 -7.06 6.15
CA THR A 57 5.72 -7.27 7.26
C THR A 57 4.83 -6.06 7.51
N LEU A 58 5.41 -4.86 7.51
CA LEU A 58 4.70 -3.62 7.83
C LEU A 58 3.61 -3.30 6.78
N LEU A 59 3.94 -3.44 5.50
CA LEU A 59 3.04 -3.10 4.41
C LEU A 59 2.10 -4.25 4.04
N GLY A 60 2.32 -5.45 4.58
CA GLY A 60 1.60 -6.66 4.20
C GLY A 60 1.80 -7.03 2.72
N LEU A 61 2.96 -6.71 2.15
CA LEU A 61 3.27 -6.91 0.74
C LEU A 61 4.25 -8.05 0.53
N GLU A 62 4.15 -8.72 -0.62
CA GLU A 62 5.14 -9.73 -0.99
C GLU A 62 6.53 -9.13 -1.19
N LYS A 63 7.57 -9.96 -0.96
CA LYS A 63 8.98 -9.58 -1.15
C LYS A 63 9.26 -9.01 -2.54
N SER A 64 8.63 -9.57 -3.58
CA SER A 64 8.76 -9.10 -4.97
C SER A 64 8.20 -7.69 -5.17
N SER A 65 7.11 -7.35 -4.48
CA SER A 65 6.49 -6.02 -4.50
C SER A 65 7.34 -4.99 -3.77
N VAL A 66 7.85 -5.35 -2.58
CA VAL A 66 8.79 -4.49 -1.83
C VAL A 66 10.08 -4.26 -2.60
N SER A 67 10.66 -5.30 -3.22
CA SER A 67 11.86 -5.18 -4.03
C SER A 67 11.68 -4.19 -5.20
N ARG A 68 10.59 -4.34 -5.98
CA ARG A 68 10.27 -3.40 -7.07
C ARG A 68 10.07 -1.98 -6.57
N MET A 69 9.37 -1.81 -5.45
CA MET A 69 9.14 -0.50 -4.84
C MET A 69 10.45 0.17 -4.40
N VAL A 70 11.31 -0.55 -3.67
CA VAL A 70 12.62 -0.02 -3.22
C VAL A 70 13.50 0.35 -4.42
N SER A 71 13.55 -0.48 -5.45
CA SER A 71 14.28 -0.16 -6.69
C SER A 71 13.74 1.08 -7.40
N SER A 72 12.41 1.31 -7.38
CA SER A 72 11.81 2.52 -7.95
C SER A 72 12.03 3.77 -7.08
N ALA A 73 12.19 3.60 -5.77
CA ALA A 73 12.36 4.70 -4.82
C ALA A 73 13.84 5.14 -4.66
N GLY A 74 14.79 4.20 -4.78
CA GLY A 74 16.24 4.43 -4.64
C GLY A 74 16.94 4.98 -5.88
N GLY A 75 16.20 5.48 -6.87
CA GLY A 75 16.73 6.06 -8.11
C GLY A 75 17.12 7.54 -8.01
N ARG A 76 17.49 8.03 -6.82
CA ARG A 76 18.14 9.33 -6.61
C ARG A 76 19.26 9.17 -5.60
#